data_AF-A0A9P1C987-F1
#
_entry.id   AF-A0A9P1C987-F1
#
_cell.length_a   1.000
_cell.length_b   1.000
_cell.length_c   1.000
_cell.angle_alpha   90.00
_cell.angle_beta   90.00
_cell.angle_gamma   90.00
#
_symmetry.space_group_name_H-M   'P 1'
#
loop_
_entity.id
_entity.type
_entity.pdbx_description
1 polymer ?
#
loop_
_entity_poly.entity_id
_entity_poly.type
_entity_poly.pdbx_seq_one_letter_code
_entity_poly.pdbx_strand_id
1 'polypeptide(L)'
;MTLPPRCRTEIPGNGFPGYSGKSSDLAWPGGKQPYNLECWPKRWDGAPLACTEINVLEDTTDGWPGKCRGLVEIKGVNGTDCGQGSQCEGIIPDCFVRSNFVPRSAQRLQHGSIRVLKDLTGYQIKGLTKGFDNAEGFFQKQEDAIVFCKNMCYSDIRCQYWLYAPNYGCYLEDASQEDGPPYPLTVHSAMRDTGYAKDCVAGEYIQHYCPAESVSRVRQMPLPILADCAERGYRYEPPSMFLSHRSVEPNWEACRSRCKLTVYCNYFAFWPDGGCLVAGTDSQRVVAESYEVISGRHGWPWLACIQTRAGGGLSLRPKWIYENI
;
A
#
# COMPACT_ATOMS: atom_id res chain seq x y z
N MET A 1 -7.92 12.30 5.24
CA MET A 1 -8.14 10.95 5.79
C MET A 1 -6.88 10.58 6.54
N THR A 2 -6.97 10.34 7.83
CA THR A 2 -5.81 9.91 8.63
C THR A 2 -5.59 8.41 8.43
N LEU A 3 -4.36 7.99 8.14
CA LEU A 3 -3.98 6.57 8.06
C LEU A 3 -4.42 5.82 9.33
N PRO A 4 -4.79 4.53 9.27
CA PRO A 4 -5.15 3.78 10.47
C PRO A 4 -3.95 3.71 11.45
N PRO A 5 -4.16 3.51 12.77
CA PRO A 5 -3.07 3.43 13.75
C PRO A 5 -1.96 2.45 13.37
N ARG A 6 -2.35 1.29 12.81
CA ARG A 6 -1.42 0.30 12.24
C ARG A 6 -0.53 0.80 11.12
N CYS A 7 -0.89 1.91 10.50
CA CYS A 7 -0.14 2.55 9.44
C CYS A 7 0.66 3.78 9.91
N ARG A 8 0.62 4.10 11.21
CA ARG A 8 1.26 5.28 11.80
C ARG A 8 2.21 4.93 12.94
N THR A 9 1.77 4.11 13.88
CA THR A 9 2.46 3.96 15.18
C THR A 9 2.64 2.52 15.62
N GLU A 10 1.94 1.53 15.04
CA GLU A 10 2.12 0.14 15.45
C GLU A 10 3.49 -0.39 15.01
N ILE A 11 4.21 -0.93 15.99
CA ILE A 11 5.45 -1.70 15.87
C ILE A 11 5.26 -3.01 16.64
N PRO A 12 6.01 -4.07 16.33
CA PRO A 12 5.88 -5.31 17.07
C PRO A 12 6.40 -5.14 18.50
N GLY A 13 5.73 -5.77 19.45
CA GLY A 13 6.19 -5.91 20.82
C GLY A 13 7.26 -6.99 20.98
N ASN A 14 7.59 -7.27 22.25
CA ASN A 14 8.46 -8.38 22.60
C ASN A 14 7.89 -9.71 22.10
N GLY A 15 8.76 -10.58 21.59
CA GLY A 15 8.37 -11.88 21.05
C GLY A 15 8.20 -11.92 19.52
N PHE A 16 8.43 -10.82 18.81
CA PHE A 16 8.57 -10.83 17.35
C PHE A 16 10.04 -10.85 16.89
N PRO A 17 10.42 -11.73 15.94
CA PRO A 17 9.62 -12.83 15.38
C PRO A 17 9.33 -13.93 16.40
N GLY A 18 8.15 -14.54 16.33
CA GLY A 18 7.71 -15.61 17.22
C GLY A 18 8.12 -17.00 16.72
N TYR A 19 7.92 -18.02 17.56
CA TYR A 19 8.24 -19.42 17.22
C TYR A 19 7.35 -19.98 16.10
N SER A 20 6.10 -19.55 16.05
CA SER A 20 5.09 -19.88 15.04
C SER A 20 4.49 -18.61 14.42
N GLY A 21 3.86 -18.73 13.25
CA GLY A 21 3.17 -17.60 12.62
C GLY A 21 2.14 -16.95 13.55
N LYS A 22 1.37 -17.75 14.28
CA LYS A 22 0.40 -17.25 15.27
C LYS A 22 1.06 -16.44 16.40
N SER A 23 2.19 -16.92 16.93
CA SER A 23 2.91 -16.16 17.97
C SER A 23 3.55 -14.88 17.43
N SER A 24 4.01 -14.88 16.17
CA SER A 24 4.50 -13.67 15.52
C SER A 24 3.40 -12.64 15.33
N ASP A 25 2.23 -13.07 14.89
CA ASP A 25 1.05 -12.22 14.73
C ASP A 25 0.61 -11.60 16.06
N LEU A 26 0.54 -12.40 17.13
CA LEU A 26 0.16 -11.93 18.46
C LEU A 26 1.14 -10.92 19.08
N ALA A 27 2.37 -10.83 18.58
CA ALA A 27 3.31 -9.82 19.03
C ALA A 27 2.96 -8.41 18.51
N TRP A 28 2.02 -8.28 17.56
CA TRP A 28 1.55 -7.00 17.05
C TRP A 28 0.32 -6.51 17.80
N PRO A 29 0.19 -5.20 18.09
CA PRO A 29 -1.02 -4.64 18.69
C PRO A 29 -2.30 -4.95 17.90
N GLY A 30 -2.21 -4.93 16.56
CA GLY A 30 -3.30 -5.33 15.66
C GLY A 30 -3.55 -6.84 15.57
N GLY A 31 -2.85 -7.66 16.36
CA GLY A 31 -2.97 -9.13 16.40
C GLY A 31 -2.43 -9.83 15.16
N LYS A 32 -1.63 -9.13 14.33
CA LYS A 32 -1.09 -9.63 13.06
C LYS A 32 0.09 -8.83 12.57
N GLN A 33 1.08 -9.49 11.95
CA GLN A 33 2.13 -8.83 11.20
C GLN A 33 1.57 -8.07 9.99
N PRO A 34 1.94 -6.81 9.74
CA PRO A 34 1.41 -6.06 8.60
C PRO A 34 1.81 -6.69 7.27
N TYR A 35 0.86 -6.72 6.32
CA TYR A 35 1.10 -7.19 4.97
C TYR A 35 1.96 -6.21 4.17
N ASN A 36 2.58 -6.74 3.11
CA ASN A 36 3.20 -5.91 2.08
C ASN A 36 2.19 -4.92 1.49
N LEU A 37 2.61 -3.66 1.35
CA LEU A 37 1.79 -2.55 0.87
C LEU A 37 0.46 -2.36 1.63
N GLU A 38 0.30 -2.87 2.85
CA GLU A 38 -0.96 -2.71 3.62
C GLU A 38 -1.32 -1.24 3.82
N CYS A 39 -0.30 -0.41 3.98
CA CYS A 39 -0.41 1.02 4.22
C CYS A 39 -0.19 1.86 2.97
N TRP A 40 -0.19 1.20 1.81
CA TRP A 40 -0.18 1.86 0.53
C TRP A 40 -1.60 1.90 -0.04
N PRO A 41 -2.11 3.08 -0.43
CA PRO A 41 -3.41 3.20 -1.09
C PRO A 41 -3.43 2.38 -2.39
N LYS A 42 -4.46 1.55 -2.58
CA LYS A 42 -4.58 0.67 -3.76
C LYS A 42 -5.77 1.06 -4.62
N ARG A 43 -5.68 0.71 -5.89
CA ARG A 43 -6.79 0.66 -6.84
C ARG A 43 -7.66 -0.56 -6.53
N TRP A 44 -8.77 -0.66 -7.23
CA TRP A 44 -9.73 -1.74 -7.11
C TRP A 44 -9.18 -3.12 -7.48
N ASP A 45 -8.23 -3.19 -8.38
CA ASP A 45 -7.53 -4.42 -8.80
C ASP A 45 -6.41 -4.82 -7.84
N GLY A 46 -6.29 -4.13 -6.70
CA GLY A 46 -5.23 -4.35 -5.71
C GLY A 46 -3.90 -3.71 -6.07
N ALA A 47 -3.76 -3.10 -7.26
CA ALA A 47 -2.53 -2.44 -7.66
C ALA A 47 -2.31 -1.14 -6.84
N PRO A 48 -1.06 -0.81 -6.47
CA PRO A 48 -0.76 0.41 -5.74
C PRO A 48 -1.13 1.66 -6.56
N LEU A 49 -1.72 2.68 -5.89
CA LEU A 49 -1.91 4.01 -6.47
C LEU A 49 -0.56 4.74 -6.55
N ALA A 50 -0.41 5.61 -7.55
CA ALA A 50 0.77 6.46 -7.64
C ALA A 50 0.85 7.43 -6.44
N CYS A 51 2.07 7.65 -5.94
CA CYS A 51 2.36 8.60 -4.89
C CYS A 51 3.19 9.76 -5.47
N THR A 52 2.73 11.00 -5.30
CA THR A 52 3.42 12.22 -5.76
C THR A 52 4.58 12.61 -4.87
N GLU A 53 4.65 12.05 -3.67
CA GLU A 53 5.80 12.23 -2.79
C GLU A 53 6.93 11.34 -3.29
N ILE A 54 7.98 11.99 -3.76
CA ILE A 54 9.13 11.36 -4.37
C ILE A 54 10.36 12.00 -3.73
N ASN A 55 11.25 11.16 -3.19
CA ASN A 55 12.54 11.58 -2.65
C ASN A 55 13.65 11.04 -3.55
N VAL A 56 14.62 11.88 -3.89
CA VAL A 56 15.85 11.44 -4.57
C VAL A 56 16.78 10.84 -3.52
N LEU A 57 17.05 9.54 -3.63
CA LEU A 57 17.94 8.82 -2.71
C LEU A 57 19.40 8.86 -3.18
N GLU A 58 19.61 8.80 -4.49
CA GLU A 58 20.92 8.83 -5.12
C GLU A 58 20.83 9.61 -6.44
N ASP A 59 21.84 10.41 -6.74
CA ASP A 59 21.90 11.23 -7.95
C ASP A 59 23.33 11.25 -8.52
N THR A 60 23.45 11.12 -9.83
CA THR A 60 24.71 11.28 -10.56
C THR A 60 25.39 12.63 -10.35
N THR A 61 24.63 13.69 -10.06
CA THR A 61 25.15 15.01 -9.73
C THR A 61 25.85 15.05 -8.37
N ASP A 62 25.49 14.13 -7.46
CA ASP A 62 26.10 13.97 -6.14
C ASP A 62 27.21 12.90 -6.11
N GLY A 63 27.62 12.40 -7.29
CA GLY A 63 28.70 11.43 -7.42
C GLY A 63 28.28 9.96 -7.43
N TRP A 64 26.98 9.66 -7.38
CA TRP A 64 26.50 8.29 -7.59
C TRP A 64 26.73 7.86 -9.05
N PRO A 65 27.29 6.67 -9.33
CA PRO A 65 27.64 6.30 -10.70
C PRO A 65 26.44 6.07 -11.64
N GLY A 66 25.26 5.71 -11.12
CA GLY A 66 24.05 5.47 -11.93
C GLY A 66 24.18 4.34 -12.97
N LYS A 67 25.08 3.37 -12.73
CA LYS A 67 25.51 2.34 -13.69
C LYS A 67 24.69 1.06 -13.63
N CYS A 68 23.40 1.18 -13.34
CA CYS A 68 22.43 0.10 -13.23
C CYS A 68 22.46 -0.88 -14.42
N ARG A 69 22.51 -2.19 -14.12
CA ARG A 69 22.48 -3.27 -15.13
C ARG A 69 21.08 -3.41 -15.75
N GLY A 70 20.96 -3.74 -17.03
CA GLY A 70 19.64 -3.88 -17.66
C GLY A 70 18.90 -2.56 -17.93
N LEU A 71 19.55 -1.41 -17.72
CA LEU A 71 19.06 -0.14 -18.28
C LEU A 71 19.09 -0.18 -19.82
N VAL A 72 17.94 0.15 -20.42
CA VAL A 72 17.77 0.31 -21.86
C VAL A 72 17.76 1.80 -22.20
N GLU A 73 18.51 2.19 -23.24
CA GLU A 73 18.49 3.57 -23.74
C GLU A 73 17.13 3.87 -24.38
N ILE A 74 16.42 4.89 -23.88
CA ILE A 74 15.23 5.43 -24.52
C ILE A 74 15.65 6.65 -25.35
N LYS A 75 15.57 6.53 -26.69
CA LYS A 75 15.94 7.59 -27.62
C LYS A 75 14.81 8.62 -27.77
N GLY A 76 15.17 9.89 -27.94
CA GLY A 76 14.21 10.96 -28.24
C GLY A 76 13.49 11.55 -27.03
N VAL A 77 13.96 11.27 -25.82
CA VAL A 77 13.39 11.78 -24.56
C VAL A 77 14.17 13.02 -24.13
N ASN A 78 13.49 14.16 -23.95
CA ASN A 78 14.10 15.32 -23.28
C ASN A 78 14.17 15.00 -21.78
N GLY A 79 15.28 15.34 -21.11
CA GLY A 79 15.61 14.87 -19.75
C GLY A 79 14.58 15.15 -18.64
N THR A 80 13.48 15.84 -18.93
CA THR A 80 12.34 16.09 -18.04
C THR A 80 11.28 14.99 -18.04
N ASP A 81 11.27 14.08 -19.02
CA ASP A 81 10.17 13.12 -19.22
C ASP A 81 10.35 11.79 -18.46
N CYS A 82 11.52 11.54 -17.83
CA CYS A 82 11.78 10.30 -17.08
C CYS A 82 11.01 10.22 -15.74
N GLY A 83 10.30 11.26 -15.33
CA GLY A 83 9.57 11.32 -14.05
C GLY A 83 8.13 10.81 -14.08
N GLN A 84 7.60 10.39 -15.24
CA GLN A 84 6.17 10.05 -15.39
C GLN A 84 5.88 8.70 -16.05
N GLY A 85 6.92 7.94 -16.45
CA GLY A 85 6.76 6.67 -17.17
C GLY A 85 7.09 5.45 -16.34
N SER A 86 6.20 4.46 -16.33
CA SER A 86 6.35 3.12 -15.75
C SER A 86 7.43 2.24 -16.43
N GLN A 87 8.41 2.86 -17.11
CA GLN A 87 9.43 2.20 -17.93
C GLN A 87 10.82 2.18 -17.28
N CYS A 88 10.95 2.75 -16.08
CA CYS A 88 12.20 2.77 -15.32
C CYS A 88 12.09 2.10 -13.95
N GLU A 89 11.01 1.35 -13.71
CA GLU A 89 10.72 0.69 -12.42
C GLU A 89 11.20 -0.76 -12.43
N GLY A 90 12.07 -1.08 -11.48
CA GLY A 90 12.53 -2.45 -11.19
C GLY A 90 13.68 -2.42 -10.21
N ILE A 91 13.80 -3.47 -9.37
CA ILE A 91 15.05 -3.74 -8.65
C ILE A 91 16.09 -4.03 -9.72
N ILE A 92 16.90 -3.03 -10.01
CA ILE A 92 18.04 -3.20 -10.88
C ILE A 92 19.27 -3.44 -9.98
N PRO A 93 19.80 -4.67 -9.94
CA PRO A 93 21.03 -4.94 -9.21
C PRO A 93 22.22 -4.24 -9.86
N ASP A 94 23.29 -4.09 -9.09
CA ASP A 94 24.59 -3.61 -9.56
C ASP A 94 24.55 -2.21 -10.21
N CYS A 95 23.98 -1.23 -9.52
CA CYS A 95 23.92 0.17 -9.96
C CYS A 95 25.24 0.96 -9.92
N PHE A 96 26.36 0.26 -9.82
CA PHE A 96 27.67 0.86 -9.59
C PHE A 96 28.78 0.33 -10.51
N VAL A 97 28.66 -0.89 -11.06
CA VAL A 97 29.70 -1.47 -11.94
C VAL A 97 29.16 -1.82 -13.32
N ARG A 98 29.40 -0.91 -14.27
CA ARG A 98 29.24 -1.12 -15.72
C ARG A 98 30.37 -0.40 -16.48
N SER A 99 31.26 -1.17 -17.12
CA SER A 99 32.48 -0.65 -17.75
C SER A 99 32.22 0.15 -19.03
N ASN A 100 31.19 -0.23 -19.80
CA ASN A 100 30.87 0.38 -21.11
C ASN A 100 29.60 1.23 -21.08
N PHE A 101 29.31 1.87 -19.95
CA PHE A 101 28.15 2.71 -19.79
C PHE A 101 28.45 3.83 -18.81
N VAL A 102 28.19 5.06 -19.24
CA VAL A 102 28.22 6.25 -18.40
C VAL A 102 26.89 6.95 -18.63
N PRO A 103 25.97 6.94 -17.66
CA PRO A 103 24.72 7.67 -17.81
C PRO A 103 25.03 9.16 -17.92
N ARG A 104 24.28 9.89 -18.76
CA ARG A 104 24.34 11.36 -18.78
C ARG A 104 23.79 11.96 -17.48
N SER A 105 22.75 11.33 -16.96
CA SER A 105 22.10 11.65 -15.68
C SER A 105 21.32 10.42 -15.24
N ALA A 106 21.31 10.14 -13.94
CA ALA A 106 20.47 9.11 -13.35
C ALA A 106 20.13 9.45 -11.89
N GLN A 107 18.95 9.00 -11.46
CA GLN A 107 18.50 9.11 -10.08
C GLN A 107 17.94 7.77 -9.60
N ARG A 108 18.14 7.46 -8.33
CA ARG A 108 17.34 6.47 -7.60
C ARG A 108 16.28 7.20 -6.79
N LEU A 109 15.02 6.83 -7.00
CA LEU A 109 13.88 7.50 -6.39
C LEU A 109 13.21 6.59 -5.36
N GLN A 110 12.78 7.18 -4.25
CA GLN A 110 11.85 6.58 -3.31
C GLN A 110 10.47 7.17 -3.55
N HIS A 111 9.47 6.33 -3.76
CA HIS A 111 8.07 6.75 -3.77
C HIS A 111 7.45 6.60 -2.39
N GLY A 112 6.72 7.64 -1.97
CA GLY A 112 6.10 7.73 -0.67
C GLY A 112 7.11 7.83 0.47
N SER A 113 6.65 7.45 1.65
CA SER A 113 7.39 7.49 2.89
C SER A 113 7.59 6.08 3.46
N ILE A 114 8.56 5.96 4.34
CA ILE A 114 8.95 4.70 4.96
C ILE A 114 8.81 4.83 6.46
N ARG A 115 8.44 3.72 7.10
CA ARG A 115 8.68 3.54 8.53
C ARG A 115 9.47 2.27 8.79
N VAL A 116 10.37 2.36 9.74
CA VAL A 116 11.07 1.21 10.28
C VAL A 116 10.18 0.55 11.32
N LEU A 117 9.82 -0.70 11.07
CA LEU A 117 9.01 -1.52 11.97
C LEU A 117 9.88 -2.27 12.99
N LYS A 118 11.10 -2.67 12.59
CA LYS A 118 12.05 -3.34 13.47
C LYS A 118 13.49 -3.22 12.94
N ASP A 119 14.44 -2.99 13.84
CA ASP A 119 15.87 -3.16 13.57
C ASP A 119 16.21 -4.66 13.47
N LEU A 120 16.85 -5.03 12.37
CA LEU A 120 17.25 -6.39 12.04
C LEU A 120 18.76 -6.63 12.18
N THR A 121 19.48 -5.75 12.86
CA THR A 121 20.86 -6.01 13.25
C THR A 121 20.98 -7.36 13.99
N GLY A 122 21.93 -8.17 13.55
CA GLY A 122 22.14 -9.51 14.10
C GLY A 122 21.14 -10.58 13.62
N TYR A 123 20.43 -10.36 12.50
CA TYR A 123 19.53 -11.35 11.89
C TYR A 123 20.02 -11.78 10.49
N GLN A 124 19.64 -13.00 10.12
CA GLN A 124 19.55 -13.45 8.73
C GLN A 124 18.10 -13.80 8.43
N ILE A 125 17.54 -13.20 7.37
CA ILE A 125 16.19 -13.52 6.88
C ILE A 125 16.31 -14.48 5.68
N LYS A 126 15.58 -15.59 5.73
CA LYS A 126 15.45 -16.52 4.60
C LYS A 126 14.55 -15.93 3.51
N GLY A 127 14.90 -16.14 2.24
CA GLY A 127 14.12 -15.67 1.08
C GLY A 127 14.52 -14.29 0.57
N LEU A 128 15.60 -13.70 1.08
CA LEU A 128 16.16 -12.45 0.52
C LEU A 128 17.09 -12.74 -0.66
N THR A 129 17.07 -11.84 -1.63
CA THR A 129 17.94 -11.85 -2.81
C THR A 129 19.18 -11.01 -2.55
N LYS A 130 20.33 -11.46 -3.06
CA LYS A 130 21.57 -10.70 -2.97
C LYS A 130 21.50 -9.49 -3.92
N GLY A 131 21.62 -8.28 -3.36
CA GLY A 131 21.71 -7.04 -4.13
C GLY A 131 23.10 -6.77 -4.68
N PHE A 132 24.14 -7.02 -3.86
CA PHE A 132 25.55 -6.96 -4.25
C PHE A 132 26.43 -7.72 -3.24
N ASP A 133 27.65 -8.08 -3.66
CA ASP A 133 28.72 -8.52 -2.78
C ASP A 133 29.73 -7.40 -2.49
N ASN A 134 30.56 -7.59 -1.47
CA ASN A 134 31.65 -6.66 -1.15
C ASN A 134 32.96 -7.03 -1.88
N ALA A 135 32.96 -8.00 -2.79
CA ALA A 135 34.18 -8.55 -3.40
C ALA A 135 34.76 -7.62 -4.48
N GLU A 136 33.94 -6.78 -5.12
CA GLU A 136 34.39 -5.86 -6.16
C GLU A 136 35.08 -4.60 -5.62
N GLY A 137 35.13 -4.40 -4.29
CA GLY A 137 35.86 -3.30 -3.65
C GLY A 137 35.33 -1.90 -4.00
N PHE A 138 34.10 -1.80 -4.51
CA PHE A 138 33.49 -0.52 -4.89
C PHE A 138 33.32 0.40 -3.67
N PHE A 139 32.76 -0.14 -2.59
CA PHE A 139 32.59 0.59 -1.35
C PHE A 139 33.88 0.58 -0.54
N GLN A 140 34.49 1.76 -0.40
CA GLN A 140 35.70 1.94 0.42
C GLN A 140 35.39 2.04 1.91
N LYS A 141 34.15 2.43 2.25
CA LYS A 141 33.65 2.54 3.62
C LYS A 141 32.42 1.68 3.79
N GLN A 142 32.31 1.06 4.95
CA GLN A 142 31.17 0.21 5.30
C GLN A 142 29.87 1.02 5.32
N GLU A 143 29.93 2.27 5.78
CA GLU A 143 28.78 3.16 5.89
C GLU A 143 28.14 3.43 4.52
N ASP A 144 28.98 3.61 3.49
CA ASP A 144 28.51 3.84 2.12
C ASP A 144 27.79 2.59 1.59
N ALA A 145 28.30 1.40 1.89
CA ALA A 145 27.67 0.14 1.50
C ALA A 145 26.33 -0.10 2.22
N ILE A 146 26.25 0.24 3.52
CA ILE A 146 25.01 0.17 4.30
C ILE A 146 23.96 1.11 3.71
N VAL A 147 24.33 2.38 3.44
CA VAL A 147 23.42 3.36 2.85
C VAL A 147 22.95 2.91 1.47
N PHE A 148 23.84 2.38 0.64
CA PHE A 148 23.48 1.85 -0.67
C PHE A 148 22.49 0.68 -0.57
N CYS A 149 22.76 -0.28 0.32
CA CYS A 149 21.87 -1.42 0.55
C CYS A 149 20.47 -0.99 1.00
N LYS A 150 20.42 -0.04 1.95
CA LYS A 150 19.19 0.59 2.41
C LYS A 150 18.44 1.27 1.26
N ASN A 151 19.15 2.08 0.46
CA ASN A 151 18.55 2.81 -0.66
C ASN A 151 17.98 1.89 -1.74
N MET A 152 18.61 0.74 -2.00
CA MET A 152 18.07 -0.27 -2.92
C MET A 152 16.67 -0.72 -2.48
N CYS A 153 16.50 -1.08 -1.20
CA CYS A 153 15.20 -1.48 -0.68
C CYS A 153 14.22 -0.30 -0.62
N TYR A 154 14.67 0.88 -0.21
CA TYR A 154 13.83 2.08 -0.12
C TYR A 154 13.29 2.55 -1.48
N SER A 155 13.97 2.19 -2.57
CA SER A 155 13.52 2.49 -3.94
C SER A 155 12.48 1.52 -4.50
N ASP A 156 12.22 0.38 -3.84
CA ASP A 156 11.16 -0.55 -4.23
C ASP A 156 10.05 -0.55 -3.17
N ILE A 157 8.87 -0.07 -3.54
CA ILE A 157 7.70 -0.02 -2.65
C ILE A 157 7.27 -1.39 -2.11
N ARG A 158 7.70 -2.48 -2.75
CA ARG A 158 7.43 -3.86 -2.33
C ARG A 158 8.53 -4.46 -1.47
N CYS A 159 9.68 -3.82 -1.30
CA CYS A 159 10.71 -4.34 -0.42
C CYS A 159 10.32 -4.06 1.05
N GLN A 160 10.25 -5.10 1.88
CA GLN A 160 10.00 -4.94 3.32
C GLN A 160 11.23 -5.26 4.16
N TYR A 161 12.20 -6.01 3.66
CA TYR A 161 13.38 -6.39 4.43
C TYR A 161 14.65 -6.08 3.66
N TRP A 162 15.63 -5.50 4.35
CA TRP A 162 17.00 -5.42 3.87
C TRP A 162 17.98 -5.69 5.00
N LEU A 163 19.13 -6.27 4.66
CA LEU A 163 20.20 -6.66 5.56
C LEU A 163 21.55 -6.39 4.89
N TYR A 164 22.52 -5.95 5.68
CA TYR A 164 23.91 -5.80 5.26
C TYR A 164 24.85 -6.48 6.26
N ALA A 165 25.72 -7.32 5.72
CA ALA A 165 26.74 -8.04 6.47
C ALA A 165 28.10 -7.91 5.72
N PRO A 166 29.17 -7.35 6.33
CA PRO A 166 30.42 -7.03 5.64
C PRO A 166 31.09 -8.20 4.90
N ASN A 167 30.96 -9.42 5.39
CA ASN A 167 31.53 -10.61 4.77
C ASN A 167 30.62 -11.26 3.72
N TYR A 168 29.35 -10.83 3.60
CA TYR A 168 28.37 -11.46 2.71
C TYR A 168 27.76 -10.51 1.67
N GLY A 169 27.74 -9.20 1.96
CA GLY A 169 27.13 -8.17 1.12
C GLY A 169 25.71 -7.81 1.55
N CYS A 170 24.99 -7.19 0.61
CA CYS A 170 23.62 -6.72 0.79
C CYS A 170 22.61 -7.77 0.35
N TYR A 171 21.59 -7.98 1.17
CA TYR A 171 20.45 -8.85 0.87
C TYR A 171 19.15 -8.09 1.11
N LEU A 172 18.24 -8.11 0.15
CA LEU A 172 16.96 -7.43 0.23
C LEU A 172 15.83 -8.28 -0.34
N GLU A 173 14.60 -7.96 0.04
CA GLU A 173 13.41 -8.59 -0.50
C GLU A 173 13.21 -8.14 -1.95
N ASP A 174 13.08 -9.13 -2.84
CA ASP A 174 12.73 -8.91 -4.23
C ASP A 174 11.35 -9.52 -4.48
N ALA A 175 10.34 -8.67 -4.57
CA ALA A 175 8.95 -9.08 -4.74
C ALA A 175 8.64 -9.63 -6.14
N SER A 176 9.61 -9.66 -7.06
CA SER A 176 9.50 -10.36 -8.34
C SER A 176 9.85 -11.84 -8.24
N GLN A 177 10.51 -12.27 -7.14
CA GLN A 177 10.84 -13.66 -6.91
C GLN A 177 9.64 -14.44 -6.36
N GLU A 178 9.55 -15.71 -6.77
CA GLU A 178 8.52 -16.63 -6.29
C GLU A 178 8.74 -17.02 -4.81
N ASP A 179 10.00 -17.10 -4.38
CA ASP A 179 10.42 -17.55 -3.05
C ASP A 179 10.82 -16.39 -2.11
N GLY A 180 9.89 -15.48 -1.87
CA GLY A 180 10.08 -14.38 -0.91
C GLY A 180 10.13 -14.83 0.57
N PRO A 181 10.43 -13.91 1.50
CA PRO A 181 10.44 -14.20 2.93
C PRO A 181 9.10 -14.79 3.42
N PRO A 182 9.12 -15.85 4.25
CA PRO A 182 7.90 -16.44 4.78
C PRO A 182 7.08 -15.45 5.61
N TYR A 183 5.76 -15.51 5.45
CA TYR A 183 4.79 -14.70 6.18
C TYR A 183 3.81 -15.58 7.00
N PRO A 184 3.56 -15.28 8.29
CA PRO A 184 4.29 -14.31 9.12
C PRO A 184 5.75 -14.74 9.33
N LEU A 185 6.62 -13.77 9.57
CA LEU A 185 8.02 -13.99 9.86
C LEU A 185 8.16 -14.71 11.21
N THR A 186 8.94 -15.78 11.28
CA THR A 186 9.16 -16.57 12.50
C THR A 186 10.65 -16.67 12.81
N VAL A 187 11.01 -17.17 13.99
CA VAL A 187 12.43 -17.43 14.33
C VAL A 187 13.09 -18.46 13.40
N HIS A 188 12.31 -19.30 12.72
CA HIS A 188 12.83 -20.27 11.75
C HIS A 188 13.23 -19.62 10.43
N SER A 189 12.63 -18.49 10.07
CA SER A 189 12.98 -17.71 8.87
C SER A 189 13.80 -16.47 9.18
N ALA A 190 13.79 -15.99 10.43
CA ALA A 190 14.59 -14.89 10.94
C ALA A 190 15.59 -15.40 11.99
N MET A 191 16.67 -15.98 11.48
CA MET A 191 17.68 -16.68 12.27
C MET A 191 18.67 -15.71 12.90
N ARG A 192 19.24 -16.07 14.05
CA ARG A 192 20.24 -15.27 14.79
C ARG A 192 21.57 -15.98 15.02
N ASP A 193 21.63 -17.28 14.76
CA ASP A 193 22.75 -18.16 15.10
C ASP A 193 23.65 -18.51 13.90
N THR A 194 23.32 -18.02 12.71
CA THR A 194 24.07 -18.24 11.48
C THR A 194 25.31 -17.34 11.38
N GLY A 195 26.23 -17.69 10.47
CA GLY A 195 27.40 -16.85 10.17
C GLY A 195 27.00 -15.46 9.66
N TYR A 196 26.03 -15.39 8.75
CA TYR A 196 25.48 -14.13 8.27
C TYR A 196 24.88 -13.31 9.40
N ALA A 197 24.04 -13.92 10.26
CA ALA A 197 23.41 -13.20 11.36
C ALA A 197 24.44 -12.59 12.32
N LYS A 198 25.54 -13.30 12.60
CA LYS A 198 26.63 -12.77 13.45
C LYS A 198 27.40 -11.63 12.81
N ASP A 199 27.46 -11.59 11.49
CA ASP A 199 28.13 -10.57 10.69
C ASP A 199 27.20 -9.41 10.28
N CYS A 200 25.88 -9.58 10.43
CA CYS A 200 24.87 -8.60 10.04
C CYS A 200 24.92 -7.37 10.95
N VAL A 201 25.48 -6.28 10.45
CA VAL A 201 25.71 -5.02 11.19
C VAL A 201 24.60 -3.98 10.98
N ALA A 202 23.75 -4.16 9.98
CA ALA A 202 22.64 -3.26 9.71
C ALA A 202 21.51 -3.99 8.96
N GLY A 203 20.28 -3.60 9.24
CA GLY A 203 19.13 -4.07 8.50
C GLY A 203 17.83 -3.58 9.11
N GLU A 204 16.78 -3.50 8.31
CA GLU A 204 15.47 -3.04 8.77
C GLU A 204 14.36 -3.92 8.20
N TYR A 205 13.35 -4.20 9.02
CA TYR A 205 12.02 -4.53 8.55
C TYR A 205 11.26 -3.21 8.43
N ILE A 206 10.83 -2.88 7.21
CA ILE A 206 10.20 -1.61 6.87
C ILE A 206 8.79 -1.79 6.32
N GLN A 207 8.04 -0.69 6.31
CA GLN A 207 6.80 -0.58 5.58
C GLN A 207 6.72 0.73 4.82
N HIS A 208 6.54 0.61 3.51
CA HIS A 208 6.20 1.71 2.63
C HIS A 208 4.76 2.15 2.86
N TYR A 209 4.54 3.46 2.83
CA TYR A 209 3.22 4.06 2.85
C TYR A 209 3.21 5.35 2.03
N CYS A 210 2.05 5.71 1.49
CA CYS A 210 1.89 7.00 0.83
C CYS A 210 1.05 7.92 1.75
N PRO A 211 1.57 9.09 2.15
CA PRO A 211 0.80 10.07 2.91
C PRO A 211 -0.48 10.49 2.18
N ALA A 212 -1.54 10.80 2.94
CA ALA A 212 -2.87 10.98 2.38
C ALA A 212 -2.99 12.21 1.45
N GLU A 213 -2.18 13.24 1.67
CA GLU A 213 -2.02 14.39 0.77
C GLU A 213 -1.23 14.06 -0.51
N SER A 214 -0.35 13.07 -0.44
CA SER A 214 0.60 12.70 -1.50
C SER A 214 0.09 11.61 -2.43
N VAL A 215 -1.11 11.09 -2.20
CA VAL A 215 -1.71 10.16 -3.16
C VAL A 215 -2.07 10.96 -4.39
N SER A 216 -1.59 10.51 -5.56
CA SER A 216 -2.04 11.01 -6.87
C SER A 216 -3.52 10.66 -7.03
N ARG A 217 -4.39 11.42 -6.35
CA ARG A 217 -5.78 11.48 -6.71
C ARG A 217 -5.73 12.09 -8.10
N VAL A 218 -5.93 11.27 -9.12
CA VAL A 218 -6.50 11.77 -10.37
C VAL A 218 -7.57 12.75 -9.92
N ARG A 219 -7.33 14.02 -10.26
CA ARG A 219 -8.03 15.22 -9.81
C ARG A 219 -9.43 14.85 -9.36
N GLN A 220 -9.83 15.24 -8.15
CA GLN A 220 -11.23 15.25 -7.76
C GLN A 220 -12.00 16.06 -8.84
N MET A 221 -12.45 15.40 -9.91
CA MET A 221 -13.74 15.72 -10.48
C MET A 221 -14.69 15.56 -9.30
N PRO A 222 -15.62 16.50 -9.05
CA PRO A 222 -16.70 16.22 -8.12
C PRO A 222 -17.28 14.87 -8.56
N LEU A 223 -17.10 13.83 -7.74
CA LEU A 223 -17.51 12.47 -8.07
C LEU A 223 -18.97 12.59 -8.50
N PRO A 224 -19.35 12.21 -9.74
CA PRO A 224 -20.73 12.32 -10.14
C PRO A 224 -21.52 11.50 -9.13
N ILE A 225 -22.44 12.17 -8.42
CA ILE A 225 -23.52 11.48 -7.73
C ILE A 225 -24.16 10.65 -8.84
N LEU A 226 -24.00 9.33 -8.77
CA LEU A 226 -24.74 8.44 -9.63
C LEU A 226 -26.22 8.67 -9.28
N ALA A 227 -27.11 8.51 -10.25
CA ALA A 227 -28.54 8.66 -10.01
C ALA A 227 -28.97 7.87 -8.76
N ASP A 228 -29.99 8.36 -8.07
CA ASP A 228 -30.53 7.73 -6.85
C ASP A 228 -29.60 7.66 -5.64
N CYS A 229 -28.78 8.70 -5.44
CA CYS A 229 -27.95 8.89 -4.25
C CYS A 229 -26.91 7.78 -4.04
N ALA A 230 -26.48 7.16 -5.14
CA ALA A 230 -25.31 6.31 -5.13
C ALA A 230 -24.05 7.16 -5.25
N GLU A 231 -23.03 6.78 -4.50
CA GLU A 231 -21.75 7.45 -4.39
C GLU A 231 -20.61 6.46 -4.59
N ARG A 232 -19.48 6.98 -5.02
CA ARG A 232 -18.27 6.20 -5.31
C ARG A 232 -17.25 6.35 -4.20
N GLY A 233 -16.55 5.27 -3.86
CA GLY A 233 -15.40 5.28 -2.94
C GLY A 233 -15.74 5.24 -1.45
N TYR A 234 -16.96 4.87 -1.11
CA TYR A 234 -17.41 4.72 0.28
C TYR A 234 -18.09 3.37 0.48
N ARG A 235 -18.14 2.93 1.73
CA ARG A 235 -18.90 1.77 2.20
C ARG A 235 -19.39 2.02 3.63
N TYR A 236 -20.16 1.10 4.18
CA TYR A 236 -20.83 1.29 5.47
C TYR A 236 -20.46 0.17 6.45
N GLU A 237 -19.95 0.53 7.64
CA GLU A 237 -19.49 -0.41 8.69
C GLU A 237 -19.97 -0.04 10.10
N PRO A 238 -20.20 -1.02 10.99
CA PRO A 238 -20.23 -2.46 10.71
C PRO A 238 -21.45 -2.83 9.85
N PRO A 239 -21.43 -3.92 9.06
CA PRO A 239 -22.62 -4.45 8.40
C PRO A 239 -23.51 -5.17 9.43
N SER A 240 -24.10 -4.38 10.31
CA SER A 240 -24.78 -4.77 11.54
C SER A 240 -26.24 -5.13 11.29
N MET A 241 -26.44 -6.26 10.61
CA MET A 241 -27.77 -6.86 10.44
C MET A 241 -27.70 -8.38 10.38
N PHE A 242 -28.77 -9.04 10.80
CA PHE A 242 -28.96 -10.48 10.57
C PHE A 242 -29.04 -10.76 9.06
N LEU A 243 -28.26 -11.73 8.55
CA LEU A 243 -28.13 -12.10 7.12
C LEU A 243 -27.48 -11.05 6.19
N SER A 244 -26.62 -10.17 6.73
CA SER A 244 -25.81 -9.22 5.95
C SER A 244 -24.64 -9.84 5.17
N HIS A 245 -24.71 -11.12 4.81
CA HIS A 245 -23.62 -11.77 4.06
C HIS A 245 -23.42 -11.12 2.68
N ARG A 246 -22.17 -11.10 2.23
CA ARG A 246 -21.80 -10.62 0.90
C ARG A 246 -22.40 -11.56 -0.15
N SER A 247 -23.28 -11.05 -1.02
CA SER A 247 -23.79 -11.75 -2.20
C SER A 247 -22.99 -11.35 -3.43
N VAL A 248 -23.31 -11.95 -4.58
CA VAL A 248 -22.83 -11.54 -5.90
C VAL A 248 -24.02 -11.04 -6.71
N GLU A 249 -23.91 -9.84 -7.25
CA GLU A 249 -24.96 -9.18 -8.03
C GLU A 249 -24.37 -8.73 -9.38
N PRO A 250 -25.19 -8.64 -10.44
CA PRO A 250 -24.71 -8.29 -11.78
C PRO A 250 -24.27 -6.82 -11.91
N ASN A 251 -24.81 -5.93 -11.06
CA ASN A 251 -24.46 -4.51 -11.03
C ASN A 251 -24.90 -3.87 -9.70
N TRP A 252 -24.53 -2.60 -9.51
CA TRP A 252 -24.84 -1.87 -8.28
C TRP A 252 -26.34 -1.59 -8.12
N GLU A 253 -27.09 -1.48 -9.22
CA GLU A 253 -28.54 -1.33 -9.20
C GLU A 253 -29.24 -2.57 -8.66
N ALA A 254 -28.75 -3.77 -9.01
CA ALA A 254 -29.21 -5.04 -8.47
C ALA A 254 -28.87 -5.16 -6.98
N CYS A 255 -27.65 -4.77 -6.58
CA CYS A 255 -27.26 -4.72 -5.17
C CYS A 255 -28.13 -3.76 -4.34
N ARG A 256 -28.42 -2.58 -4.90
CA ARG A 256 -29.35 -1.62 -4.30
C ARG A 256 -30.76 -2.19 -4.22
N SER A 257 -31.23 -2.90 -5.24
CA SER A 257 -32.55 -3.53 -5.27
C SER A 257 -32.66 -4.64 -4.24
N ARG A 258 -31.61 -5.45 -4.06
CA ARG A 258 -31.50 -6.41 -2.96
C ARG A 258 -31.65 -5.71 -1.60
N CYS A 259 -30.96 -4.59 -1.39
CA CYS A 259 -31.10 -3.81 -0.16
C CYS A 259 -32.55 -3.35 0.07
N LYS A 260 -33.27 -2.88 -0.97
CA LYS A 260 -34.69 -2.52 -0.86
C LYS A 260 -35.59 -3.68 -0.40
N LEU A 261 -35.24 -4.91 -0.77
CA LEU A 261 -35.99 -6.13 -0.42
C LEU A 261 -35.53 -6.76 0.90
N THR A 262 -34.44 -6.27 1.49
CA THR A 262 -33.86 -6.82 2.72
C THR A 262 -34.36 -6.06 3.93
N VAL A 263 -35.04 -6.76 4.84
CA VAL A 263 -35.56 -6.18 6.08
C VAL A 263 -34.42 -5.57 6.89
N TYR A 264 -34.62 -4.34 7.37
CA TYR A 264 -33.65 -3.51 8.10
C TYR A 264 -32.44 -3.00 7.31
N CYS A 265 -32.36 -3.23 5.98
CA CYS A 265 -31.30 -2.60 5.19
C CYS A 265 -31.43 -1.09 5.30
N ASN A 266 -30.34 -0.36 5.20
CA ASN A 266 -30.32 1.09 5.04
C ASN A 266 -29.30 1.50 3.99
N TYR A 267 -28.17 0.79 3.93
CA TYR A 267 -27.09 1.06 2.99
C TYR A 267 -26.73 -0.18 2.19
N PHE A 268 -26.28 0.04 0.96
CA PHE A 268 -25.64 -0.98 0.16
C PHE A 268 -24.23 -0.54 -0.19
N ALA A 269 -23.37 -1.51 -0.46
CA ALA A 269 -22.08 -1.32 -1.09
C ALA A 269 -21.91 -2.41 -2.16
N PHE A 270 -21.54 -2.00 -3.36
CA PHE A 270 -21.30 -2.85 -4.51
C PHE A 270 -19.86 -2.69 -4.99
N TRP A 271 -19.17 -3.81 -5.15
CA TRP A 271 -17.78 -3.87 -5.58
C TRP A 271 -17.67 -4.27 -7.05
N PRO A 272 -16.58 -3.89 -7.73
CA PRO A 272 -16.34 -4.26 -9.13
C PRO A 272 -16.29 -5.77 -9.39
N ASP A 273 -15.98 -6.59 -8.37
CA ASP A 273 -16.00 -8.05 -8.44
C ASP A 273 -17.41 -8.67 -8.42
N GLY A 274 -18.45 -7.82 -8.49
CA GLY A 274 -19.85 -8.22 -8.35
C GLY A 274 -20.30 -8.37 -6.90
N GLY A 275 -19.39 -8.24 -5.93
CA GLY A 275 -19.73 -8.37 -4.53
C GLY A 275 -20.75 -7.31 -4.09
N CYS A 276 -21.76 -7.73 -3.34
CA CYS A 276 -22.79 -6.87 -2.80
C CYS A 276 -22.95 -7.10 -1.30
N LEU A 277 -22.80 -6.03 -0.52
CA LEU A 277 -23.00 -6.05 0.93
C LEU A 277 -24.11 -5.06 1.29
N VAL A 278 -24.97 -5.49 2.21
CA VAL A 278 -26.07 -4.70 2.74
C VAL A 278 -25.83 -4.42 4.21
N ALA A 279 -26.18 -3.22 4.66
CA ALA A 279 -25.82 -2.71 5.97
C ALA A 279 -26.96 -1.91 6.61
N GLY A 280 -27.01 -1.90 7.94
CA GLY A 280 -28.12 -1.42 8.75
C GLY A 280 -28.04 0.06 9.10
N THR A 281 -28.99 0.53 9.92
CA THR A 281 -29.06 1.94 10.35
C THR A 281 -27.87 2.40 11.20
N ASP A 282 -27.23 1.48 11.90
CA ASP A 282 -26.11 1.68 12.82
C ASP A 282 -24.74 1.64 12.12
N SER A 283 -24.71 1.39 10.82
CA SER A 283 -23.50 1.45 10.01
C SER A 283 -23.07 2.89 9.73
N GLN A 284 -21.79 3.18 9.90
CA GLN A 284 -21.14 4.44 9.60
C GLN A 284 -20.47 4.42 8.23
N ARG A 285 -20.55 5.55 7.53
CA ARG A 285 -19.89 5.74 6.23
C ARG A 285 -18.37 5.82 6.43
N VAL A 286 -17.67 4.85 5.88
CA VAL A 286 -16.20 4.78 5.86
C VAL A 286 -15.70 4.79 4.42
N VAL A 287 -14.43 5.10 4.26
CA VAL A 287 -13.76 5.06 2.95
C VAL A 287 -13.67 3.62 2.51
N ALA A 288 -14.07 3.35 1.27
CA ALA A 288 -13.87 2.03 0.69
C ALA A 288 -12.40 1.84 0.28
N GLU A 289 -11.98 0.59 0.23
CA GLU A 289 -10.71 0.13 -0.32
C GLU A 289 -10.54 0.47 -1.81
N SER A 290 -11.64 0.81 -2.49
CA SER A 290 -11.68 1.14 -3.91
C SER A 290 -12.63 2.30 -4.19
N TYR A 291 -12.20 3.25 -5.02
CA TYR A 291 -13.05 4.36 -5.48
C TYR A 291 -14.20 3.88 -6.38
N GLU A 292 -14.11 2.68 -6.95
CA GLU A 292 -15.13 2.11 -7.82
C GLU A 292 -16.27 1.45 -7.04
N VAL A 293 -16.11 1.27 -5.73
CA VAL A 293 -17.20 0.82 -4.87
C VAL A 293 -18.34 1.81 -4.97
N ILE A 294 -19.49 1.34 -5.43
CA ILE A 294 -20.72 2.12 -5.50
C ILE A 294 -21.53 1.77 -4.28
N SER A 295 -21.76 2.74 -3.42
CA SER A 295 -22.57 2.59 -2.22
C SER A 295 -23.65 3.66 -2.16
N GLY A 296 -24.60 3.50 -1.25
CA GLY A 296 -25.62 4.51 -1.08
C GLY A 296 -26.70 4.08 -0.11
N ARG A 297 -27.59 5.01 0.20
CA ARG A 297 -28.76 4.76 1.03
C ARG A 297 -29.92 4.28 0.16
N HIS A 298 -30.62 3.23 0.55
CA HIS A 298 -31.85 2.84 -0.15
C HIS A 298 -33.03 3.69 0.36
N GLY A 299 -33.89 4.18 -0.55
CA GLY A 299 -35.17 4.80 -0.20
C GLY A 299 -35.29 6.34 -0.24
N TRP A 300 -34.30 7.11 -0.71
CA TRP A 300 -34.43 8.57 -0.82
C TRP A 300 -34.75 9.00 -2.26
N PRO A 301 -35.86 9.72 -2.54
CA PRO A 301 -36.07 10.33 -3.84
C PRO A 301 -35.02 11.42 -4.07
N TRP A 302 -34.59 11.58 -5.33
CA TRP A 302 -33.47 12.44 -5.77
C TRP A 302 -33.49 13.86 -5.15
N LEU A 303 -34.67 14.43 -4.95
CA LEU A 303 -34.88 15.77 -4.35
C LEU A 303 -34.36 15.92 -2.92
N ALA A 304 -34.34 14.84 -2.13
CA ALA A 304 -33.90 14.89 -0.74
C ALA A 304 -32.37 14.76 -0.56
N CYS A 305 -31.64 14.42 -1.62
CA CYS A 305 -30.16 14.28 -1.58
C CYS A 305 -29.40 15.59 -1.77
N ILE A 306 -30.07 16.67 -2.19
CA ILE A 306 -29.47 18.00 -2.34
C ILE A 306 -29.47 18.77 -1.00
N GLN A 307 -30.44 18.53 -0.12
CA GLN A 307 -30.68 19.37 1.07
C GLN A 307 -29.74 19.09 2.25
N THR A 308 -29.12 17.91 2.35
CA THR A 308 -28.25 17.58 3.50
C THR A 308 -26.85 18.21 3.45
N ARG A 309 -26.51 18.94 2.37
CA ARG A 309 -25.21 19.64 2.25
C ARG A 309 -25.29 21.15 2.44
N ALA A 310 -26.48 21.76 2.38
CA ALA A 310 -26.64 23.17 2.69
C ALA A 310 -27.13 23.29 4.14
N GLY A 311 -26.25 23.64 5.06
CA GLY A 311 -26.66 24.01 6.42
C GLY A 311 -27.67 25.16 6.34
N GLY A 312 -28.94 24.85 6.59
CA GLY A 312 -30.04 25.81 6.52
C GLY A 312 -31.33 25.13 6.95
N GLY A 313 -31.67 25.28 8.23
CA GLY A 313 -32.88 24.71 8.78
C GLY A 313 -34.14 25.22 8.07
N LEU A 314 -34.98 24.31 7.60
CA LEU A 314 -36.40 24.53 7.47
C LEU A 314 -37.14 23.23 7.76
N SER A 315 -37.84 23.25 8.88
CA SER A 315 -38.79 22.22 9.29
C SER A 315 -39.92 22.17 8.26
N LEU A 316 -40.08 21.03 7.60
CA LEU A 316 -41.34 20.67 6.95
C LEU A 316 -41.72 19.27 7.41
N ARG A 317 -42.73 19.22 8.30
CA ARG A 317 -43.42 17.99 8.67
C ARG A 317 -44.09 17.40 7.42
N PRO A 318 -44.11 16.07 7.22
CA PRO A 318 -44.86 15.48 6.13
C PRO A 318 -46.36 15.62 6.39
N LYS A 319 -47.08 16.30 5.49
CA LYS A 319 -48.54 16.13 5.37
C LYS A 319 -48.77 14.81 4.62
N TRP A 320 -49.44 13.87 5.29
CA TRP A 320 -50.04 12.72 4.64
C TRP A 320 -51.20 13.20 3.77
N ILE A 321 -51.16 12.90 2.47
CA ILE A 321 -52.34 12.95 1.60
C ILE A 321 -52.66 11.50 1.26
N TYR A 322 -53.74 10.99 1.84
CA TYR A 322 -54.49 9.86 1.30
C TYR A 322 -55.28 10.39 0.10
N GLU A 323 -55.13 9.76 -1.07
CA GLU A 323 -56.16 9.83 -2.11
C GLU A 323 -56.67 8.42 -2.36
N ASN A 324 -57.93 8.21 -1.97
CA ASN A 324 -58.81 7.22 -2.56
C ASN A 324 -59.08 7.63 -4.02
N ILE A 325 -58.94 6.68 -4.94
CA ILE A 325 -59.93 6.21 -5.92
C ILE A 325 -59.45 4.83 -6.39
#